data_AF-A0A151B053-F1
#
_entry.id   AF-A0A151B053-F1
#
_cell.length_a   1.000
_cell.length_b   1.000
_cell.length_c   1.000
_cell.angle_alpha   90.00
_cell.angle_beta   90.00
_cell.angle_gamma   90.00
#
_symmetry.space_group_name_H-M   'P 1'
#
loop_
_entity.id
_entity.type
_entity.pdbx_description
1 polymer ?
#
loop_
_entity_poly.entity_id
_entity_poly.type
_entity_poly.pdbx_seq_one_letter_code
_entity_poly.pdbx_strand_id
1 'polypeptide(L)'
;MFTGSKVITLLNFDDTLTRQEELRRFPYELIELRDIKGTRLYCDQEALDQVAARLRKGKRGITFIGSGDFHYVSYLLAASIASPFTLILFDHHNDLHHAPQGVAISCGSWVARALELPTLQKAVIIGPRSVSLQGIAPHYLAKLVFLPGARVSMIR
;
A
#
# COMPACT_ATOMS: atom_id res chain seq x y z
N MET A 1 23.74 -13.01 6.60
CA MET A 1 24.21 -12.20 5.44
C MET A 1 23.13 -12.21 4.38
N PHE A 2 22.56 -11.05 4.05
CA PHE A 2 21.56 -10.92 2.98
C PHE A 2 22.30 -10.77 1.64
N THR A 3 22.48 -11.88 0.91
CA THR A 3 23.21 -11.90 -0.36
C THR A 3 22.25 -11.67 -1.52
N GLY A 4 22.04 -10.40 -1.85
CA GLY A 4 21.30 -9.93 -3.01
C GLY A 4 21.18 -8.42 -2.88
N SER A 5 21.44 -7.65 -3.94
CA SER A 5 21.24 -6.19 -3.87
C SER A 5 19.76 -5.92 -3.63
N LYS A 6 19.35 -5.68 -2.38
CA LYS A 6 18.02 -5.15 -2.09
C LYS A 6 18.01 -3.73 -2.65
N VAL A 7 17.46 -3.59 -3.84
CA VAL A 7 17.32 -2.29 -4.51
C VAL A 7 16.07 -1.63 -3.94
N ILE A 8 16.18 -0.33 -3.65
CA ILE A 8 15.04 0.50 -3.30
C ILE A 8 14.25 0.78 -4.59
N THR A 9 12.94 0.60 -4.60
CA THR A 9 12.11 0.95 -5.75
C THR A 9 11.36 2.25 -5.45
N LEU A 10 11.48 3.24 -6.33
CA LEU A 10 10.75 4.51 -6.25
C LEU A 10 9.66 4.52 -7.31
N LEU A 11 8.40 4.57 -6.87
CA LEU A 11 7.25 4.71 -7.77
C LEU A 11 6.95 6.20 -7.97
N ASN A 12 7.38 6.76 -9.10
CA ASN A 12 7.28 8.18 -9.37
C ASN A 12 5.92 8.54 -9.98
N PHE A 13 4.98 8.92 -9.12
CA PHE A 13 3.66 9.43 -9.52
C PHE A 13 3.60 10.96 -9.64
N ASP A 14 4.44 11.70 -8.92
CA ASP A 14 4.29 13.16 -8.76
C ASP A 14 5.59 13.92 -8.40
N ASP A 15 6.76 13.32 -8.65
CA ASP A 15 8.10 13.87 -8.37
C ASP A 15 8.43 14.13 -6.89
N THR A 16 7.57 13.74 -5.96
CA THR A 16 7.84 13.93 -4.52
C THR A 16 9.05 13.13 -4.05
N LEU A 17 9.21 11.91 -4.56
CA LEU A 17 10.33 11.02 -4.22
C LEU A 17 11.64 11.41 -4.92
N THR A 18 11.58 11.84 -6.19
CA THR A 18 12.78 12.20 -6.98
C THR A 18 13.45 13.47 -6.47
N ARG A 19 12.70 14.29 -5.72
CA ARG A 19 13.19 15.49 -5.03
C ARG A 19 13.82 15.22 -3.66
N GLN A 20 13.72 14.00 -3.11
CA GLN A 20 14.33 13.66 -1.81
C GLN A 20 15.83 13.34 -1.99
N GLU A 21 16.71 14.23 -1.52
CA GLU A 21 18.16 14.07 -1.67
C GLU A 21 18.69 12.83 -0.92
N GLU A 22 18.10 12.50 0.22
CA GLU A 22 18.49 11.36 1.04
C GLU A 22 18.23 10.02 0.34
N LEU A 23 17.12 9.89 -0.40
CA LEU A 23 16.80 8.68 -1.16
C LEU A 23 17.81 8.47 -2.29
N ARG A 24 18.35 9.55 -2.86
CA ARG A 24 19.36 9.50 -3.93
C ARG A 24 20.72 8.97 -3.45
N ARG A 25 20.94 8.86 -2.14
CA ARG A 25 22.17 8.29 -1.55
C ARG A 25 22.23 6.76 -1.63
N PHE A 26 21.12 6.12 -1.95
CA PHE A 26 21.02 4.67 -2.06
C PHE A 26 20.84 4.24 -3.51
N PRO A 27 21.28 3.04 -3.92
CA PRO A 27 20.95 2.50 -5.23
C PRO A 27 19.43 2.24 -5.30
N TYR A 28 18.77 2.91 -6.24
CA TYR A 28 17.33 2.76 -6.46
C TYR A 28 16.99 2.46 -7.93
N GLU A 29 15.87 1.78 -8.11
CA GLU A 29 15.17 1.64 -9.38
C GLU A 29 14.01 2.63 -9.41
N LEU A 30 13.87 3.38 -10.50
CA LEU A 30 12.79 4.34 -10.69
C LEU A 30 11.75 3.76 -11.65
N ILE A 31 10.50 3.68 -11.21
CA ILE A 31 9.37 3.31 -12.06
C ILE A 31 8.55 4.58 -12.30
N GLU A 32 8.57 5.07 -13.54
CA GLU A 32 7.81 6.24 -13.97
C GLU A 32 6.33 5.92 -14.15
N LEU A 33 5.48 6.67 -13.46
CA LEU A 33 4.02 6.51 -13.43
C LEU A 33 3.25 7.83 -13.62
N ARG A 34 3.98 8.96 -13.74
CA ARG A 34 3.40 10.32 -13.92
C ARG A 34 2.50 10.46 -15.14
N ASP A 35 2.74 9.64 -16.17
CA ASP A 35 1.96 9.65 -17.41
C ASP A 35 0.58 9.00 -17.24
N ILE A 36 0.36 8.23 -16.17
CA ILE A 36 -0.91 7.53 -15.91
C ILE A 36 -1.88 8.48 -15.20
N LYS A 37 -2.94 8.86 -15.91
CA LYS A 37 -4.05 9.67 -15.38
C LYS A 37 -4.98 8.81 -14.51
N GLY A 38 -5.84 9.44 -13.71
CA GLY A 38 -6.85 8.71 -12.92
C GLY A 38 -6.25 7.89 -11.78
N THR A 39 -5.17 8.39 -11.16
CA THR A 39 -4.41 7.67 -10.12
C THR A 39 -4.47 8.33 -8.73
N ARG A 40 -4.91 9.58 -8.61
CA ARG A 40 -4.77 10.33 -7.34
C ARG A 40 -5.95 10.06 -6.40
N LEU A 41 -5.67 9.53 -5.21
CA LEU A 41 -6.60 9.11 -4.15
C LEU A 41 -7.54 7.95 -4.53
N TYR A 42 -8.08 7.99 -5.74
CA TYR A 42 -8.95 7.01 -6.36
C TYR A 42 -8.31 6.58 -7.68
N CYS A 43 -8.35 5.29 -7.96
CA CYS A 43 -7.79 4.71 -9.17
C CYS A 43 -8.89 4.01 -9.97
N ASP A 44 -9.03 4.42 -11.23
CA ASP A 44 -9.88 3.70 -12.18
C ASP A 44 -9.21 2.39 -12.62
N GLN A 45 -9.99 1.51 -13.25
CA GLN A 45 -9.50 0.17 -13.61
C GLN A 45 -8.38 0.22 -14.66
N GLU A 46 -8.49 1.12 -15.64
CA GLU A 46 -7.49 1.25 -16.71
C GLU A 46 -6.14 1.71 -16.14
N ALA A 47 -6.17 2.73 -15.28
CA ALA A 47 -5.00 3.23 -14.57
C ALA A 47 -4.40 2.15 -13.66
N LEU A 48 -5.23 1.39 -12.94
CA LEU A 48 -4.77 0.32 -12.05
C LEU A 48 -4.03 -0.77 -12.82
N ASP A 49 -4.55 -1.18 -13.98
CA ASP A 49 -3.93 -2.18 -14.85
C ASP A 49 -2.60 -1.68 -15.42
N GLN A 50 -2.53 -0.41 -15.80
CA GLN A 50 -1.31 0.24 -16.26
C GLN A 50 -0.22 0.33 -15.17
N VAL A 51 -0.61 0.63 -13.93
CA VAL A 51 0.30 0.62 -12.76
C VAL A 51 0.78 -0.81 -12.52
N ALA A 52 -0.13 -1.78 -12.46
CA ALA A 52 0.20 -3.19 -12.23
C ALA A 52 1.17 -3.73 -13.29
N ALA A 53 0.98 -3.38 -14.57
CA ALA A 53 1.86 -3.78 -15.66
C ALA A 53 3.30 -3.25 -15.49
N ARG A 54 3.46 -1.99 -15.02
CA ARG A 54 4.78 -1.40 -14.76
C ARG A 54 5.43 -1.99 -13.51
N LEU A 55 4.66 -2.28 -12.46
CA LEU A 55 5.17 -2.91 -11.24
C LEU A 55 5.75 -4.31 -11.47
N ARG A 56 5.24 -5.08 -12.45
CA ARG A 56 5.78 -6.41 -12.79
C ARG A 56 7.24 -6.38 -13.23
N LYS A 57 7.74 -5.23 -13.70
CA LYS A 57 9.12 -5.05 -14.15
C LYS A 57 10.08 -4.71 -13.00
N GLY A 58 9.54 -4.23 -11.88
CA GLY A 58 10.32 -3.75 -10.75
C GLY A 58 10.93 -4.86 -9.91
N LYS A 59 12.08 -4.57 -9.31
CA LYS A 59 12.69 -5.45 -8.30
C LYS A 59 11.88 -5.43 -7.00
N ARG A 60 11.94 -6.55 -6.29
CA ARG A 60 11.30 -6.72 -4.97
C ARG A 60 12.24 -6.24 -3.86
N GLY A 61 11.71 -5.49 -2.91
CA GLY A 61 12.49 -4.90 -1.83
C GLY A 61 11.71 -3.82 -1.09
N ILE A 62 12.43 -2.78 -0.66
CA ILE A 62 11.83 -1.60 -0.06
C ILE A 62 11.26 -0.75 -1.21
N THR A 63 9.96 -0.47 -1.16
CA THR A 63 9.27 0.33 -2.19
C THR A 63 8.73 1.61 -1.59
N PHE A 64 9.10 2.76 -2.16
CA PHE A 64 8.52 4.06 -1.85
C PHE A 64 7.48 4.42 -2.90
N ILE A 65 6.37 5.01 -2.47
CA ILE A 65 5.20 5.30 -3.30
C ILE A 65 4.90 6.80 -3.22
N GLY A 66 5.14 7.54 -4.32
CA GLY A 66 4.77 8.95 -4.52
C GLY A 66 4.58 9.82 -3.25
N SER A 67 3.57 10.67 -3.29
CA SER A 67 2.96 11.22 -2.07
C SER A 67 1.97 10.23 -1.45
N GLY A 68 1.44 10.56 -0.27
CA GLY A 68 0.40 9.77 0.41
C GLY A 68 -0.87 9.52 -0.42
N ASP A 69 -1.07 10.26 -1.51
CA ASP A 69 -2.27 10.16 -2.37
C ASP A 69 -2.28 8.90 -3.28
N PHE A 70 -1.28 8.02 -3.16
CA PHE A 70 -1.14 6.81 -3.98
C PHE A 70 -0.97 5.54 -3.14
N HIS A 71 -1.17 5.58 -1.81
CA HIS A 71 -0.88 4.43 -0.94
C HIS A 71 -1.75 3.19 -1.22
N TYR A 72 -2.84 3.30 -2.00
CA TYR A 72 -3.62 2.17 -2.49
C TYR A 72 -2.80 1.20 -3.34
N VAL A 73 -1.69 1.65 -3.92
CA VAL A 73 -0.72 0.82 -4.66
C VAL A 73 -0.15 -0.29 -3.78
N SER A 74 -0.19 -0.13 -2.45
CA SER A 74 0.15 -1.18 -1.49
C SER A 74 -0.65 -2.47 -1.72
N TYR A 75 -1.89 -2.39 -2.22
CA TYR A 75 -2.67 -3.56 -2.64
C TYR A 75 -1.98 -4.32 -3.78
N LEU A 76 -1.48 -3.63 -4.82
CA LEU A 76 -0.80 -4.29 -5.94
C LEU A 76 0.51 -4.95 -5.50
N LEU A 77 1.24 -4.29 -4.59
CA LEU A 77 2.45 -4.85 -3.99
C LEU A 77 2.13 -6.11 -3.18
N ALA A 78 1.10 -6.06 -2.34
CA ALA A 78 0.62 -7.19 -1.55
C ALA A 78 0.12 -8.36 -2.44
N ALA A 79 -0.63 -8.06 -3.49
CA ALA A 79 -1.14 -9.05 -4.45
C ALA A 79 -0.02 -9.77 -5.22
N SER A 80 1.18 -9.17 -5.31
CA SER A 80 2.35 -9.81 -5.89
C SER A 80 2.99 -10.88 -4.99
N ILE A 81 2.65 -10.93 -3.71
CA ILE A 81 3.24 -11.89 -2.76
C ILE A 81 2.58 -13.26 -2.94
N ALA A 82 3.35 -14.22 -3.46
CA ALA A 82 2.87 -15.56 -3.81
C ALA A 82 2.78 -16.52 -2.60
N SER A 83 3.52 -16.25 -1.53
CA SER A 83 3.52 -17.04 -0.29
C SER A 83 2.56 -16.45 0.74
N PRO A 84 2.03 -17.26 1.68
CA PRO A 84 1.27 -16.73 2.82
C PRO A 84 2.04 -15.63 3.57
N PHE A 85 1.35 -14.54 3.92
CA PHE A 85 1.97 -13.41 4.62
C PHE A 85 1.02 -12.73 5.61
N THR A 86 1.62 -11.93 6.50
CA THR A 86 0.92 -11.02 7.40
C THR A 86 1.23 -9.58 7.00
N LEU A 87 0.19 -8.78 6.80
CA LEU A 87 0.31 -7.33 6.64
C LEU A 87 0.42 -6.69 8.02
N ILE A 88 1.44 -5.86 8.22
CA ILE A 88 1.53 -4.95 9.36
C ILE A 88 1.44 -3.53 8.80
N LEU A 89 0.35 -2.85 9.11
CA LEU A 89 0.03 -1.51 8.63
C LEU A 89 0.13 -0.50 9.77
N PHE A 90 0.97 0.50 9.60
CA PHE A 90 1.01 1.68 10.46
C PHE A 90 0.30 2.83 9.74
N ASP A 91 -0.92 3.13 10.15
CA ASP A 91 -1.72 4.20 9.55
C ASP A 91 -2.70 4.75 10.58
N HIS A 92 -3.09 6.01 10.44
CA HIS A 92 -4.17 6.58 11.23
C HIS A 92 -5.54 6.09 10.72
N HIS A 93 -5.63 5.72 9.45
CA HIS A 93 -6.83 5.18 8.81
C HIS A 93 -6.82 3.65 8.80
N ASN A 94 -8.00 3.04 8.73
CA ASN A 94 -8.10 1.57 8.62
C ASN A 94 -8.16 1.09 7.15
N ASP A 95 -8.50 1.98 6.22
CA ASP A 95 -8.64 1.74 4.78
C ASP A 95 -9.57 0.56 4.42
N LEU A 96 -10.63 0.38 5.23
CA LEU A 96 -11.63 -0.68 5.10
C LEU A 96 -12.93 -0.20 4.42
N HIS A 97 -12.97 1.00 3.84
CA HIS A 97 -14.16 1.50 3.16
C HIS A 97 -14.39 0.80 1.81
N HIS A 98 -15.62 0.82 1.32
CA HIS A 98 -15.89 0.42 -0.06
C HIS A 98 -15.45 1.51 -1.03
N ALA A 99 -14.88 1.10 -2.16
CA ALA A 99 -14.64 2.02 -3.26
C ALA A 99 -15.98 2.54 -3.82
N PRO A 100 -16.09 3.83 -4.19
CA PRO A 100 -17.26 4.35 -4.88
C PRO A 100 -17.53 3.63 -6.21
N GLN A 101 -18.77 3.69 -6.69
CA GLN A 101 -19.11 3.13 -8.01
C GLN A 101 -18.24 3.76 -9.11
N GLY A 102 -17.68 2.92 -9.98
CA GLY A 102 -16.79 3.36 -11.07
C GLY A 102 -15.32 3.55 -10.65
N VAL A 103 -14.99 3.41 -9.36
CA VAL A 103 -13.61 3.38 -8.86
C VAL A 103 -13.20 1.93 -8.65
N ALA A 104 -12.03 1.53 -9.19
CA ALA A 104 -11.51 0.18 -8.99
C ALA A 104 -10.95 0.01 -7.57
N ILE A 105 -10.20 0.99 -7.08
CA ILE A 105 -9.63 1.01 -5.74
C ILE A 105 -9.34 2.44 -5.29
N SER A 106 -9.39 2.71 -3.99
CA SER A 106 -8.99 4.00 -3.41
C SER A 106 -8.07 3.82 -2.21
N CYS A 107 -7.47 4.93 -1.79
CA CYS A 107 -6.73 5.07 -0.54
C CYS A 107 -7.56 4.59 0.67
N GLY A 108 -8.87 4.87 0.68
CA GLY A 108 -9.75 4.41 1.75
C GLY A 108 -10.21 2.95 1.66
N SER A 109 -9.91 2.22 0.57
CA SER A 109 -10.49 0.90 0.29
C SER A 109 -9.47 -0.23 0.09
N TRP A 110 -8.17 0.09 0.06
CA TRP A 110 -7.18 -0.87 -0.40
C TRP A 110 -6.97 -2.03 0.57
N VAL A 111 -7.14 -1.81 1.89
CA VAL A 111 -7.06 -2.89 2.87
C VAL A 111 -8.27 -3.81 2.73
N ALA A 112 -9.49 -3.27 2.57
CA ALA A 112 -10.67 -4.09 2.32
C ALA A 112 -10.45 -5.01 1.10
N ARG A 113 -9.89 -4.45 0.01
CA ARG A 113 -9.54 -5.22 -1.19
C ARG A 113 -8.44 -6.26 -0.92
N ALA A 114 -7.44 -5.93 -0.11
CA ALA A 114 -6.35 -6.84 0.23
C ALA A 114 -6.81 -8.04 1.08
N LEU A 115 -7.87 -7.91 1.89
CA LEU A 115 -8.44 -9.02 2.68
C LEU A 115 -8.93 -10.18 1.82
N GLU A 116 -9.31 -9.90 0.57
CA GLU A 116 -9.72 -10.90 -0.42
C GLU A 116 -8.55 -11.75 -0.93
N LEU A 117 -7.30 -11.32 -0.74
CA LEU A 117 -6.13 -12.08 -1.19
C LEU A 117 -6.03 -13.40 -0.40
N PRO A 118 -5.89 -14.55 -1.09
CA PRO A 118 -5.76 -15.85 -0.42
C PRO A 118 -4.43 -15.99 0.32
N THR A 119 -3.40 -15.27 -0.12
CA THR A 119 -2.06 -15.26 0.51
C THR A 119 -2.02 -14.39 1.77
N LEU A 120 -2.90 -13.40 1.91
CA LEU A 120 -3.00 -12.60 3.14
C LEU A 120 -3.69 -13.38 4.26
N GLN A 121 -2.91 -13.77 5.27
CA GLN A 121 -3.38 -14.55 6.43
C GLN A 121 -3.92 -13.66 7.55
N LYS A 122 -3.22 -12.54 7.79
CA LYS A 122 -3.54 -11.58 8.84
C LYS A 122 -3.22 -10.17 8.39
N ALA A 123 -4.04 -9.20 8.81
CA ALA A 123 -3.78 -7.78 8.70
C ALA A 123 -3.82 -7.15 10.10
N VAL A 124 -2.65 -6.73 10.58
CA VAL A 124 -2.46 -6.04 11.85
C VAL A 124 -2.38 -4.54 11.55
N ILE A 125 -3.37 -3.78 12.00
CA ILE A 125 -3.52 -2.35 11.69
C ILE A 125 -3.30 -1.56 12.98
N ILE A 126 -2.29 -0.70 12.97
CA ILE A 126 -1.76 0.00 14.13
C ILE A 126 -1.92 1.50 13.92
N GLY A 127 -2.65 2.17 14.83
CA GLY A 127 -2.83 3.63 14.81
C GLY A 127 -4.28 4.13 14.81
N PRO A 128 -5.26 3.49 14.15
CA PRO A 128 -6.62 4.03 14.11
C PRO A 128 -7.23 4.10 15.50
N ARG A 129 -7.85 5.23 15.86
CA ARG A 129 -8.51 5.40 17.16
C ARG A 129 -9.83 4.64 17.25
N SER A 130 -10.51 4.51 16.12
CA SER A 130 -11.78 3.83 15.97
C SER A 130 -11.82 3.15 14.61
N VAL A 131 -12.51 2.02 14.55
CA VAL A 131 -12.64 1.22 13.33
C VAL A 131 -14.12 0.94 13.11
N SER A 132 -14.59 1.21 11.90
CA SER A 132 -15.87 0.72 11.43
C SER A 132 -15.63 -0.56 10.63
N LEU A 133 -16.34 -1.62 10.97
CA LEU A 133 -16.32 -2.90 10.25
C LEU A 133 -17.52 -3.05 9.32
N GLN A 134 -18.28 -1.96 9.11
CA GLN A 134 -19.46 -1.97 8.27
C GLN A 134 -19.09 -2.34 6.84
N GLY A 135 -19.79 -3.34 6.29
CA GLY A 135 -19.57 -3.81 4.92
C GLY A 135 -18.45 -4.84 4.74
N ILE A 136 -17.69 -5.15 5.79
CA ILE A 136 -16.70 -6.24 5.75
C ILE A 136 -17.39 -7.59 5.99
N ALA A 137 -17.21 -8.52 5.05
CA ALA A 137 -17.78 -9.85 5.17
C ALA A 137 -17.24 -10.60 6.41
N PRO A 138 -18.08 -11.34 7.16
CA PRO A 138 -17.69 -11.94 8.43
C PRO A 138 -16.44 -12.83 8.37
N HIS A 139 -16.24 -13.57 7.26
CA HIS A 139 -15.07 -14.44 7.10
C HIS A 139 -13.75 -13.67 6.98
N TYR A 140 -13.77 -12.39 6.62
CA TYR A 140 -12.57 -11.53 6.61
C TYR A 140 -12.25 -10.94 7.99
N LEU A 141 -13.21 -10.89 8.92
CA LEU A 141 -12.96 -10.38 10.27
C LEU A 141 -11.93 -11.22 11.02
N ALA A 142 -11.90 -12.54 10.77
CA ALA A 142 -10.91 -13.43 11.35
C ALA A 142 -9.45 -13.10 10.94
N LYS A 143 -9.24 -12.35 9.85
CA LYS A 143 -7.92 -11.90 9.41
C LYS A 143 -7.47 -10.61 10.12
N LEU A 144 -8.37 -9.84 10.71
CA LEU A 144 -8.09 -8.49 11.19
C LEU A 144 -7.65 -8.47 12.66
N VAL A 145 -6.63 -7.65 12.95
CA VAL A 145 -6.20 -7.29 14.31
C VAL A 145 -5.99 -5.78 14.33
N PHE A 146 -6.59 -5.09 15.30
CA PHE A 146 -6.43 -3.65 15.47
C PHE A 146 -5.69 -3.34 16.75
N LEU A 147 -4.66 -2.50 16.65
CA LEU A 147 -3.97 -1.92 17.78
C LEU A 147 -4.22 -0.40 17.75
N PRO A 148 -5.06 0.13 18.66
CA PRO A 148 -5.37 1.55 18.65
C PRO A 148 -4.10 2.37 18.91
N GLY A 149 -4.05 3.56 18.33
CA GLY A 149 -2.94 4.49 18.58
C GLY A 149 -2.90 4.91 20.05
N ALA A 150 -1.98 4.36 20.83
CA ALA A 150 -1.62 4.89 22.13
C ALA A 150 -0.66 6.07 21.94
N ARG A 151 -0.79 7.12 22.78
CA ARG A 151 0.27 8.13 22.88
C ARG A 151 1.52 7.44 23.41
N VAL A 152 2.49 7.20 22.55
CA VAL A 152 3.86 6.93 23.01
C VAL A 152 4.37 8.25 23.57
N SER A 153 4.24 8.45 24.88
CA SER A 153 4.96 9.53 25.54
C SER A 153 6.43 9.33 25.25
N MET A 154 7.08 10.33 24.63
CA MET A 154 8.53 10.28 24.43
C MET A 154 9.17 10.01 25.79
N ILE A 155 9.88 8.88 25.90
CA ILE A 155 10.87 8.70 26.95
C ILE A 155 11.93 9.75 26.62
N ARG A 156 11.94 10.83 27.41
CA ARG A 156 12.98 11.86 27.33
C ARG A 156 14.32 11.28 27.75
#